data_AF-A0A0T7SB48-F1
#
_entry.id   AF-A0A0T7SB48-F1
#
_cell.length_a   1.000
_cell.length_b   1.000
_cell.length_c   1.000
_cell.angle_alpha   90.00
_cell.angle_beta   90.00
_cell.angle_gamma   90.00
#
_symmetry.space_group_name_H-M   'P 1'
#
loop_
_entity.id
_entity.type
_entity.pdbx_description
1 polymer ?
#
loop_
_entity_poly.entity_id
_entity_poly.type
_entity_poly.pdbx_seq_one_letter_code
_entity_poly.pdbx_strand_id
1 'polypeptide(L)'
;MVNIKNDIFPYAEEKIIKNEKSTQTDLKTPTPIPDNFLTLTTEVGNYCGSTNPKWKDKLLCERYGFAVDGQWIQLDIPHDLMKELDLPLGEDIPHTVYISPQVLEKSPTFGGITINSKEEIFIAEPFHKEQETQTELTGEKLLAQIKEVQQESNLSQQTIVNFQKEVAELEKKLSDLEKLKEVWRNKWLKEKEENDNLTKEKKDYQIKQKKVEEELRQKTELIDNYLKKIRELGREKKQLNDDLRDKQNEVDEKDEKINQLNLRVKVLETSLKDYFGDKYEEHLRIDKYKKYLEIELKK
;
A
#
# COMPACT_ATOMS: atom_id res chain seq x y z
N MET A 1 33.04 -5.50 51.09
CA MET A 1 34.21 -5.58 50.18
C MET A 1 33.76 -5.17 48.78
N VAL A 2 34.25 -4.01 48.37
CA VAL A 2 34.53 -3.48 47.01
C VAL A 2 34.05 -4.33 45.82
N ASN A 3 33.26 -3.75 44.89
CA ASN A 3 33.83 -3.13 43.69
C ASN A 3 32.82 -2.31 42.87
N ILE A 4 33.23 -1.07 42.58
CA ILE A 4 32.63 -0.10 41.67
C ILE A 4 33.29 -0.31 40.30
N LYS A 5 32.48 -0.41 39.23
CA LYS A 5 32.87 -0.07 37.85
C LYS A 5 31.66 0.67 37.28
N ASN A 6 31.63 2.01 37.25
CA ASN A 6 32.34 2.90 36.32
C ASN A 6 32.37 2.36 34.90
N ASP A 7 31.34 2.73 34.13
CA ASP A 7 31.46 3.03 32.71
C ASP A 7 30.88 4.43 32.46
N ILE A 8 31.72 5.43 32.71
CA ILE A 8 31.64 6.74 32.07
C ILE A 8 32.64 6.67 30.92
N PHE A 9 32.22 7.09 29.73
CA PHE A 9 33.11 7.51 28.65
C PHE A 9 32.41 8.63 27.83
N PRO A 10 33.18 9.52 27.18
CA PRO A 10 33.46 10.83 27.79
C PRO A 10 33.43 12.01 26.78
N TYR A 11 33.69 13.21 27.31
CA TYR A 11 34.14 14.46 26.66
C TYR A 11 33.12 15.16 25.73
N ALA A 12 32.97 16.49 25.76
CA ALA A 12 33.95 17.50 26.14
C ALA A 12 33.27 18.80 26.62
N GLU A 13 33.96 19.45 27.55
CA GLU A 13 34.06 20.90 27.70
C GLU A 13 32.79 21.69 28.04
N GLU A 14 32.63 22.03 29.33
CA GLU A 14 32.35 23.41 29.66
C GLU A 14 33.34 23.96 30.69
N LYS A 15 33.88 25.11 30.29
CA LYS A 15 34.97 25.83 30.90
C LYS A 15 34.52 26.43 32.23
N ILE A 16 35.38 26.23 33.23
CA ILE A 16 35.89 27.26 34.15
C ILE A 16 34.92 28.45 34.36
N ILE A 17 34.18 28.42 35.47
CA ILE A 17 33.59 29.61 36.07
C ILE A 17 34.76 30.47 36.57
N LYS A 18 35.24 31.39 35.72
CA LYS A 18 35.98 32.57 36.17
C LYS A 18 34.93 33.57 36.62
N ASN A 19 34.97 33.88 37.92
CA ASN A 19 34.40 35.11 38.46
C ASN A 19 35.09 36.30 37.78
N GLU A 20 34.54 36.74 36.66
CA GLU A 20 34.77 38.08 36.14
C GLU A 20 33.74 39.01 36.75
N LYS A 21 34.24 40.13 37.26
CA LYS A 21 33.47 41.20 37.89
C LYS A 21 32.32 41.60 36.96
N SER A 22 31.15 41.72 37.57
CA SER A 22 30.02 42.50 37.06
C SER A 22 30.52 43.79 36.41
N THR A 23 30.50 43.81 35.08
CA THR A 23 30.40 45.05 34.33
C THR A 23 28.95 45.09 33.91
N GLN A 24 28.17 45.94 34.58
CA GLN A 24 26.79 46.20 34.21
C GLN A 24 26.78 46.74 32.78
N THR A 25 26.34 45.91 31.84
CA THR A 25 25.85 46.34 30.54
C THR A 25 24.46 46.91 30.75
N ASP A 26 24.37 48.23 30.92
CA ASP A 26 23.13 48.93 30.66
C ASP A 26 23.04 49.26 29.18
N LEU A 27 21.93 48.85 28.58
CA LEU A 27 21.54 49.16 27.21
C LEU A 27 21.61 50.68 26.99
N LYS A 28 22.51 51.11 26.11
CA LYS A 28 22.31 52.35 25.36
C LYS A 28 21.27 52.06 24.28
N THR A 29 20.23 52.88 24.26
CA THR A 29 19.19 52.78 23.23
C THR A 29 19.85 52.88 21.85
N PRO A 30 19.51 51.98 20.91
CA PRO A 30 19.93 52.08 19.52
C PRO A 30 19.54 53.46 18.96
N THR A 31 20.24 53.92 17.91
CA THR A 31 19.77 55.05 17.09
C THR A 31 18.27 54.87 16.91
N PRO A 32 17.41 55.81 17.36
CA PRO A 32 15.99 55.57 17.43
C PRO A 32 15.51 55.18 16.04
N ILE A 33 15.15 53.91 15.90
CA ILE A 33 14.58 53.38 14.66
C ILE A 33 13.33 54.21 14.44
N PRO A 34 13.15 54.84 13.26
CA PRO A 34 11.96 55.62 13.01
C PRO A 34 10.70 54.77 13.27
N ASP A 35 9.72 55.36 13.94
CA ASP A 35 8.49 54.65 14.33
C ASP A 35 7.87 53.93 13.11
N ASN A 36 7.50 52.67 13.31
CA ASN A 36 6.87 51.79 12.32
C ASN A 36 7.78 51.25 11.20
N PHE A 37 9.10 51.39 11.25
CA PHE A 37 9.97 50.72 10.28
C PHE A 37 10.09 49.22 10.53
N LEU A 38 10.07 48.44 9.45
CA LEU A 38 10.20 46.98 9.47
C LEU A 38 11.68 46.58 9.40
N THR A 39 12.08 45.63 10.23
CA THR A 39 13.46 45.11 10.22
C THR A 39 13.62 44.08 9.11
N LEU A 40 14.65 44.26 8.28
CA LEU A 40 15.03 43.28 7.26
C LEU A 40 16.06 42.31 7.84
N THR A 41 15.85 41.01 7.65
CA THR A 41 16.82 39.97 8.02
C THR A 41 17.43 39.32 6.79
N THR A 42 18.63 38.77 6.93
CA THR A 42 19.27 37.95 5.89
C THR A 42 20.01 36.80 6.57
N GLU A 43 19.90 35.58 6.01
CA GLU A 43 20.54 34.38 6.58
C GLU A 43 22.00 34.23 6.08
N VAL A 44 22.29 34.70 4.88
CA VAL A 44 23.59 34.66 4.20
C VAL A 44 23.60 35.85 3.21
N GLY A 45 24.71 36.62 3.13
CA GLY A 45 24.98 37.75 2.23
C GLY A 45 23.80 38.32 1.42
N ASN A 46 23.44 39.59 1.65
CA ASN A 46 22.25 40.18 1.03
C ASN A 46 22.46 40.64 -0.43
N TYR A 47 23.67 40.76 -0.95
CA TYR A 47 23.91 41.28 -2.30
C TYR A 47 23.56 40.28 -3.40
N CYS A 48 22.72 40.71 -4.35
CA CYS A 48 22.20 39.88 -5.44
C CYS A 48 22.70 40.28 -6.84
N GLY A 49 23.45 41.38 -6.97
CA GLY A 49 23.94 41.90 -8.25
C GLY A 49 23.32 43.24 -8.67
N SER A 50 23.89 43.87 -9.69
CA SER A 50 23.37 45.13 -10.24
C SER A 50 22.25 44.90 -11.26
N THR A 51 21.33 45.85 -11.34
CA THR A 51 20.26 45.88 -12.36
C THR A 51 20.82 46.09 -13.78
N ASN A 52 20.13 45.58 -14.80
CA ASN A 52 20.62 45.65 -16.18
C ASN A 52 20.41 47.07 -16.76
N PRO A 53 21.47 47.77 -17.21
CA PRO A 53 21.36 49.14 -17.74
C PRO A 53 20.56 49.24 -19.06
N LYS A 54 20.17 48.12 -19.68
CA LYS A 54 19.35 48.09 -20.90
C LYS A 54 17.84 48.07 -20.62
N TRP A 55 17.40 48.00 -19.36
CA TRP A 55 15.99 48.06 -19.01
C TRP A 55 15.45 49.48 -19.18
N LYS A 56 14.45 49.65 -20.07
CA LYS A 56 13.73 50.92 -20.18
C LYS A 56 13.00 51.20 -18.87
N ASP A 57 13.09 52.44 -18.41
CA ASP A 57 12.39 52.96 -17.23
C ASP A 57 12.86 52.38 -15.88
N LYS A 58 14.12 51.91 -15.80
CA LYS A 58 14.75 51.54 -14.52
C LYS A 58 16.11 52.23 -14.33
N LEU A 59 16.30 52.80 -13.14
CA LEU A 59 17.60 53.35 -12.72
C LEU A 59 18.63 52.22 -12.55
N LEU A 60 19.91 52.57 -12.66
CA LEU A 60 20.99 51.68 -12.27
C LEU A 60 21.00 51.58 -10.74
N CYS A 61 20.53 50.43 -10.25
CA CYS A 61 20.45 50.06 -8.85
C CYS A 61 21.31 48.82 -8.56
N GLU A 62 21.78 48.70 -7.31
CA GLU A 62 22.19 47.42 -6.74
C GLU A 62 21.00 46.69 -6.12
N ARG A 63 20.96 45.38 -6.27
CA ARG A 63 19.89 44.54 -5.76
C ARG A 63 20.32 43.81 -4.50
N TYR A 64 19.44 43.84 -3.51
CA TYR A 64 19.63 43.16 -2.22
C TYR A 64 18.44 42.28 -1.87
N GLY A 65 18.70 41.10 -1.30
CA GLY A 65 17.71 40.13 -0.89
C GLY A 65 17.57 40.08 0.64
N PHE A 66 16.32 40.13 1.12
CA PHE A 66 16.01 40.14 2.54
C PHE A 66 14.77 39.30 2.85
N ALA A 67 14.63 38.87 4.09
CA ALA A 67 13.43 38.30 4.65
C ALA A 67 12.72 39.32 5.56
N VAL A 68 11.41 39.43 5.41
CA VAL A 68 10.50 40.21 6.29
C VAL A 68 9.29 39.34 6.59
N ASP A 69 9.00 39.10 7.87
CA ASP A 69 7.88 38.25 8.32
C ASP A 69 7.80 36.89 7.60
N GLY A 70 8.96 36.31 7.29
CA GLY A 70 9.09 35.03 6.59
C GLY A 70 8.91 35.08 5.06
N GLN A 71 8.73 36.27 4.47
CA GLN A 71 8.67 36.47 3.02
C GLN A 71 9.99 37.03 2.49
N TRP A 72 10.49 36.41 1.42
CA TRP A 72 11.68 36.90 0.71
C TRP A 72 11.33 38.05 -0.23
N ILE A 73 11.99 39.18 -0.05
CA ILE A 73 11.85 40.38 -0.88
C ILE A 73 13.19 40.76 -1.51
N GLN A 74 13.13 41.39 -2.68
CA GLN A 74 14.29 41.98 -3.34
C GLN A 74 14.13 43.50 -3.36
N LEU A 75 15.11 44.22 -2.83
CA LEU A 75 15.17 45.68 -2.85
C LEU A 75 16.19 46.13 -3.89
N ASP A 76 15.80 47.07 -4.72
CA ASP A 76 16.70 47.74 -5.67
C ASP A 76 17.01 49.15 -5.14
N ILE A 77 18.26 49.40 -4.74
CA ILE A 77 18.71 50.70 -4.23
C ILE A 77 19.47 51.43 -5.35
N PRO A 78 18.97 52.58 -5.86
CA PRO A 78 19.66 53.36 -6.88
C PRO A 78 21.06 53.78 -6.44
N HIS A 79 22.02 53.81 -7.36
CA HIS A 79 23.42 54.16 -7.04
C HIS A 79 23.56 55.55 -6.39
N ASP A 80 22.73 56.51 -6.80
CA ASP A 80 22.71 57.86 -6.20
C ASP A 80 22.33 57.79 -4.72
N LEU A 81 21.31 56.99 -4.38
CA LEU A 81 20.87 56.78 -3.00
C LEU A 81 21.88 55.96 -2.19
N MET A 82 22.53 54.96 -2.80
CA MET A 82 23.62 54.23 -2.13
C MET A 82 24.76 55.14 -1.71
N LYS A 83 25.11 56.12 -2.55
CA LYS A 83 26.12 57.12 -2.22
C LYS A 83 25.67 58.04 -1.08
N GLU A 84 24.38 58.41 -1.03
CA GLU A 84 23.83 59.19 0.07
C GLU A 84 23.81 58.43 1.41
N LEU A 85 23.63 57.10 1.35
CA LEU A 85 23.59 56.21 2.51
C LEU A 85 24.97 55.62 2.89
N ASP A 86 26.04 56.05 2.21
CA ASP A 86 27.41 55.54 2.38
C ASP A 86 27.52 54.00 2.26
N LEU A 87 26.78 53.41 1.33
CA LEU A 87 26.76 51.97 1.10
C LEU A 87 27.77 51.53 0.02
N PRO A 88 28.49 50.41 0.22
CA PRO A 88 29.45 49.90 -0.76
C PRO A 88 28.74 49.33 -1.99
N LEU A 89 29.20 49.68 -3.19
CA LEU A 89 28.73 49.09 -4.45
C LEU A 89 29.28 47.67 -4.61
N GLY A 90 28.47 46.75 -5.12
CA GLY A 90 28.91 45.39 -5.44
C GLY A 90 29.14 44.47 -4.23
N GLU A 91 28.81 44.92 -3.02
CA GLU A 91 29.07 44.20 -1.77
C GLU A 91 27.80 44.13 -0.91
N ASP A 92 27.79 43.21 0.06
CA ASP A 92 26.73 43.10 1.05
C ASP A 92 26.60 44.39 1.87
N ILE A 93 25.37 44.77 2.25
CA ILE A 93 25.16 45.84 3.22
C ILE A 93 25.60 45.32 4.60
N PRO A 94 26.62 45.93 5.23
CA PRO A 94 27.25 45.42 6.45
C PRO A 94 26.44 45.71 7.73
N HIS A 95 25.30 46.37 7.58
CA HIS A 95 24.50 46.94 8.67
C HIS A 95 23.06 46.45 8.61
N THR A 96 22.37 46.49 9.75
CA THR A 96 20.96 46.13 9.80
C THR A 96 20.14 47.16 9.02
N VAL A 97 19.33 46.66 8.09
CA VAL A 97 18.49 47.47 7.21
C VAL A 97 17.06 47.47 7.73
N TYR A 98 16.45 48.63 7.71
CA TYR A 98 15.04 48.83 8.04
C TYR A 98 14.35 49.54 6.88
N ILE A 99 13.08 49.24 6.64
CA ILE A 99 12.29 49.92 5.59
C ILE A 99 10.96 50.43 6.12
N SER A 100 10.45 51.49 5.50
CA SER A 100 9.08 51.95 5.73
C SER A 100 8.07 50.87 5.26
N PRO A 101 6.96 50.62 5.99
CA PRO A 101 5.93 49.65 5.59
C PRO A 101 5.36 49.92 4.18
N GLN A 102 5.32 51.19 3.79
CA GLN A 102 4.85 51.62 2.46
C GLN A 102 5.69 51.06 1.31
N VAL A 103 6.93 50.64 1.56
CA VAL A 103 7.77 49.98 0.56
C VAL A 103 7.18 48.62 0.17
N LEU A 104 6.58 47.88 1.11
CA LEU A 104 5.98 46.57 0.82
C LEU A 104 4.66 46.67 0.03
N GLU A 105 4.03 47.84 0.02
CA GLU A 105 2.82 48.10 -0.77
C GLU A 105 3.13 48.34 -2.26
N LYS A 106 4.40 48.58 -2.61
CA LYS A 106 4.84 48.84 -3.99
C LYS A 106 4.93 47.54 -4.79
N SER A 107 4.50 47.61 -6.05
CA SER A 107 4.70 46.51 -7.00
C SER A 107 6.17 46.43 -7.45
N PRO A 108 6.82 45.24 -7.37
CA PRO A 108 8.18 45.08 -7.85
C PRO A 108 8.28 45.25 -9.36
N THR A 109 9.32 45.93 -9.82
CA THR A 109 9.58 46.17 -11.25
C THR A 109 10.84 45.40 -11.67
N PHE A 110 10.73 44.50 -12.65
CA PHE A 110 11.81 43.56 -13.02
C PHE A 110 12.36 42.77 -11.81
N GLY A 111 11.46 42.30 -10.94
CA GLY A 111 11.75 41.38 -9.84
C GLY A 111 12.22 42.02 -8.52
N GLY A 112 12.38 43.34 -8.44
CA GLY A 112 12.76 44.02 -7.19
C GLY A 112 11.92 45.28 -6.94
N ILE A 113 11.77 45.65 -5.67
CA ILE A 113 11.09 46.87 -5.22
C ILE A 113 12.12 47.99 -5.17
N THR A 114 11.91 49.05 -5.94
CA THR A 114 12.85 50.18 -5.97
C THR A 114 12.63 51.12 -4.79
N ILE A 115 13.71 51.39 -4.06
CA ILE A 115 13.75 52.39 -3.00
C ILE A 115 13.97 53.76 -3.66
N ASN A 116 13.02 54.67 -3.46
CA ASN A 116 13.01 55.94 -4.19
C ASN A 116 13.66 57.08 -3.40
N SER A 117 13.84 56.91 -2.08
CA SER A 117 14.31 57.97 -1.20
C SER A 117 14.90 57.43 0.10
N LYS A 118 15.66 58.25 0.81
CA LYS A 118 16.23 57.92 2.12
C LYS A 118 15.18 57.81 3.23
N GLU A 119 14.00 58.39 3.03
CA GLU A 119 12.88 58.28 3.98
C GLU A 119 12.23 56.88 3.95
N GLU A 120 12.55 56.05 2.95
CA GLU A 120 12.02 54.70 2.81
C GLU A 120 12.93 53.62 3.40
N ILE A 121 14.18 53.95 3.70
CA ILE A 121 15.21 53.01 4.15
C ILE A 121 16.06 53.62 5.27
N PHE A 122 16.33 52.85 6.31
CA PHE A 122 17.19 53.26 7.42
C PHE A 122 18.25 52.19 7.66
N ILE A 123 19.51 52.60 7.73
CA ILE A 123 20.67 51.73 7.93
C ILE A 123 21.22 52.01 9.34
N ALA A 124 21.16 51.01 10.23
CA ALA A 124 21.65 51.20 11.60
C ALA A 124 23.17 50.97 11.68
N GLU A 125 23.93 52.05 11.80
CA GLU A 125 25.38 51.99 12.07
C GLU A 125 25.69 51.47 13.50
N PRO A 126 26.78 50.70 13.69
CA PRO A 126 27.29 50.36 15.01
C PRO A 126 28.10 51.53 15.64
N PHE A 127 27.74 51.89 16.87
CA PHE A 127 28.34 52.99 17.63
C PHE A 127 29.88 52.92 17.77
N HIS A 128 30.56 54.05 17.54
CA HIS A 128 31.95 54.29 17.95
C HIS A 128 32.06 54.64 19.44
N LYS A 129 33.12 54.14 20.10
CA LYS A 129 33.45 54.34 21.53
C LYS A 129 34.01 55.76 21.79
N GLU A 130 33.46 56.45 22.79
CA GLU A 130 34.14 57.11 23.93
C GLU A 130 33.38 58.35 24.44
N GLN A 131 32.80 58.25 25.66
CA GLN A 131 32.87 59.27 26.72
C GLN A 131 32.07 58.79 27.94
N GLU A 132 32.73 58.71 29.09
CA GLU A 132 32.12 58.41 30.38
C GLU A 132 31.35 59.65 30.88
N THR A 133 30.06 59.49 31.17
CA THR A 133 29.29 60.45 31.97
C THR A 133 28.68 59.74 33.17
N GLN A 134 29.11 60.16 34.35
CA GLN A 134 28.67 59.66 35.64
C GLN A 134 27.29 60.27 35.97
N THR A 135 26.28 59.44 36.24
CA THR A 135 24.95 59.89 36.72
C THR A 135 24.77 59.48 38.18
N GLU A 136 24.47 60.46 39.05
CA GLU A 136 24.15 60.22 40.46
C GLU A 136 22.72 59.67 40.61
N LEU A 137 22.59 58.40 41.03
CA LEU A 137 21.33 57.79 41.44
C LEU A 137 21.10 58.01 42.93
N THR A 138 20.08 58.81 43.28
CA THR A 138 19.60 58.97 44.66
C THR A 138 18.94 57.68 45.17
N GLY A 139 19.15 57.32 46.44
CA GLY A 139 18.73 56.02 47.03
C GLY A 139 17.24 55.65 46.87
N GLU A 140 16.34 56.62 46.74
CA GLU A 140 14.91 56.37 46.49
C GLU A 140 14.63 55.82 45.09
N LYS A 141 15.34 56.29 44.06
CA LYS A 141 15.21 55.76 42.69
C LYS A 141 15.73 54.33 42.60
N LEU A 142 16.79 54.05 43.34
CA LEU A 142 17.41 52.73 43.42
C LEU A 142 16.47 51.71 44.09
N LEU A 143 15.78 52.12 45.16
CA LEU A 143 14.74 51.31 45.81
C LEU A 143 13.53 51.03 44.90
N ALA A 144 13.10 52.01 44.10
CA ALA A 144 12.01 51.82 43.14
C ALA A 144 12.38 50.79 42.06
N GLN A 145 13.57 50.90 41.47
CA GLN A 145 14.08 49.94 40.48
C GLN A 145 14.23 48.53 41.06
N ILE A 146 14.74 48.38 42.29
CA ILE A 146 14.82 47.08 42.96
C ILE A 146 13.44 46.44 43.07
N LYS A 147 12.42 47.21 43.46
CA LYS A 147 11.06 46.71 43.62
C LYS A 147 10.44 46.27 42.30
N GLU A 148 10.68 47.02 41.23
CA GLU A 148 10.19 46.73 39.87
C GLU A 148 10.82 45.44 39.32
N VAL A 149 12.16 45.32 39.40
CA VAL A 149 12.90 44.10 39.00
C VAL A 149 12.42 42.88 39.80
N GLN A 150 12.15 43.06 41.09
CA GLN A 150 11.67 41.96 41.93
C GLN A 150 10.24 41.52 41.55
N GLN A 151 9.41 42.44 41.10
CA GLN A 151 8.07 42.16 40.61
C GLN A 151 8.09 41.44 39.25
N GLU A 152 8.95 41.89 38.32
CA GLU A 152 9.19 41.22 37.03
C GLU A 152 9.77 39.81 37.21
N SER A 153 10.69 39.65 38.17
CA SER A 153 11.26 38.34 38.51
C SER A 153 10.20 37.36 38.99
N ASN A 154 9.28 37.81 39.86
CA ASN A 154 8.17 36.98 40.32
C ASN A 154 7.22 36.58 39.18
N LEU A 155 6.88 37.52 38.28
CA LEU A 155 6.05 37.24 37.10
C LEU A 155 6.72 36.26 36.13
N SER A 156 8.03 36.41 35.93
CA SER A 156 8.83 35.53 35.08
C SER A 156 8.88 34.11 35.66
N GLN A 157 9.11 33.98 36.97
CA GLN A 157 9.08 32.68 37.65
C GLN A 157 7.72 31.99 37.52
N GLN A 158 6.62 32.74 37.67
CA GLN A 158 5.28 32.19 37.50
C GLN A 158 5.02 31.72 36.07
N THR A 159 5.49 32.48 35.08
CA THR A 159 5.42 32.12 33.66
C THR A 159 6.21 30.84 33.36
N ILE A 160 7.43 30.72 33.89
CA ILE A 160 8.26 29.52 33.76
C ILE A 160 7.56 28.29 34.33
N VAL A 161 6.96 28.40 35.53
CA VAL A 161 6.22 27.29 36.15
C VAL A 161 5.00 26.88 35.31
N ASN A 162 4.30 27.83 34.69
CA ASN A 162 3.18 27.52 33.80
C ASN A 162 3.65 26.77 32.54
N PHE A 163 4.71 27.24 31.90
CA PHE A 163 5.27 26.54 30.74
C PHE A 163 5.79 25.15 31.09
N GLN A 164 6.44 24.97 32.25
CA GLN A 164 6.87 23.64 32.71
C GLN A 164 5.69 22.67 32.86
N LYS A 165 4.53 23.14 33.32
CA LYS A 165 3.31 22.31 33.40
C LYS A 165 2.78 21.95 32.01
N GLU A 166 2.71 22.91 31.10
CA GLU A 166 2.27 22.65 29.72
C GLU A 166 3.18 21.66 29.01
N VAL A 167 4.50 21.82 29.15
CA VAL A 167 5.49 20.87 28.61
C VAL A 167 5.23 19.47 29.16
N ALA A 168 5.08 19.32 30.48
CA ALA A 168 4.82 18.02 31.09
C ALA A 168 3.50 17.39 30.61
N GLU A 169 2.44 18.19 30.41
CA GLU A 169 1.18 17.71 29.86
C GLU A 169 1.31 17.27 28.39
N LEU A 170 2.06 18.02 27.58
CA LEU A 170 2.32 17.69 26.19
C LEU A 170 3.16 16.42 26.06
N GLU A 171 4.21 16.28 26.88
CA GLU A 171 5.02 15.05 26.95
C GLU A 171 4.18 13.83 27.32
N LYS A 172 3.26 13.99 28.28
CA LYS A 172 2.31 12.92 28.64
C LYS A 172 1.39 12.55 27.48
N LYS A 173 0.79 13.53 26.80
CA LYS A 173 -0.07 13.30 25.62
C LYS A 173 0.71 12.62 24.50
N LEU A 174 1.96 13.00 24.28
CA LEU A 174 2.82 12.42 23.27
C LEU A 174 3.15 10.95 23.60
N SER A 175 3.48 10.66 24.86
CA SER A 175 3.69 9.28 25.33
C SER A 175 2.45 8.40 25.16
N ASP A 176 1.26 8.94 25.44
CA ASP A 176 0.00 8.19 25.28
C ASP A 176 -0.33 7.94 23.80
N LEU A 177 -0.04 8.89 22.91
CA LEU A 177 -0.15 8.71 21.46
C LEU A 177 0.81 7.64 20.93
N GLU A 178 2.05 7.60 21.42
CA GLU A 178 3.02 6.57 21.04
C GLU A 178 2.57 5.16 21.45
N LYS A 179 2.03 5.01 22.67
CA LYS A 179 1.43 3.73 23.11
C LYS A 179 0.26 3.34 22.22
N LEU A 180 -0.62 4.29 21.90
CA LEU A 180 -1.77 4.03 21.05
C LEU A 180 -1.33 3.60 19.63
N LYS A 181 -0.34 4.27 19.06
CA LYS A 181 0.26 3.91 17.77
C LYS A 181 0.79 2.48 17.77
N GLU A 182 1.46 2.05 18.84
CA GLU A 182 1.99 0.69 18.96
C GLU A 182 0.87 -0.35 19.09
N VAL A 183 -0.20 -0.05 19.84
CA VAL A 183 -1.39 -0.92 19.91
C VAL A 183 -2.02 -1.11 18.53
N TRP A 184 -2.22 -0.02 17.78
CA TRP A 184 -2.78 -0.09 16.42
C TRP A 184 -1.88 -0.87 15.47
N ARG A 185 -0.56 -0.65 15.54
CA ARG A 185 0.42 -1.38 14.73
C ARG A 185 0.32 -2.89 14.97
N ASN A 186 0.28 -3.31 16.24
CA ASN A 186 0.20 -4.72 16.59
C ASN A 186 -1.14 -5.34 16.19
N LYS A 187 -2.25 -4.61 16.30
CA LYS A 187 -3.56 -5.06 15.83
C LYS A 187 -3.57 -5.28 14.31
N TRP A 188 -3.06 -4.31 13.55
CA TRP A 188 -2.98 -4.41 12.09
C TRP A 188 -2.11 -5.58 11.62
N LEU A 189 -0.98 -5.84 12.30
CA LEU A 189 -0.11 -6.97 11.98
C LEU A 189 -0.81 -8.32 12.18
N LYS A 190 -1.58 -8.49 13.27
CA LYS A 190 -2.37 -9.70 13.51
C LYS A 190 -3.44 -9.91 12.43
N GLU A 191 -4.22 -8.87 12.13
CA GLU A 191 -5.26 -8.93 11.08
C GLU A 191 -4.66 -9.27 9.71
N LYS A 192 -3.47 -8.74 9.40
CA LYS A 192 -2.76 -9.06 8.16
C LYS A 192 -2.34 -10.53 8.11
N GLU A 193 -1.76 -11.06 9.19
CA GLU A 193 -1.36 -12.47 9.27
C GLU A 193 -2.56 -13.41 9.15
N GLU A 194 -3.67 -13.10 9.82
CA GLU A 194 -4.93 -13.83 9.69
C GLU A 194 -5.44 -13.83 8.23
N ASN A 195 -5.38 -12.69 7.55
CA ASN A 195 -5.80 -12.57 6.15
C ASN A 195 -4.89 -13.34 5.19
N ASP A 196 -3.57 -13.33 5.43
CA ASP A 196 -2.60 -14.12 4.67
C ASP A 196 -2.88 -15.64 4.85
N ASN A 197 -3.24 -16.07 6.06
CA ASN A 197 -3.63 -17.45 6.34
C ASN A 197 -4.92 -17.84 5.62
N LEU A 198 -5.97 -17.01 5.69
CA LEU A 198 -7.23 -17.23 4.96
C LEU A 198 -7.01 -17.30 3.44
N THR A 199 -6.09 -16.48 2.92
CA THR A 199 -5.74 -16.48 1.50
C THR A 199 -5.07 -17.80 1.08
N LYS A 200 -4.20 -18.38 1.93
CA LYS A 200 -3.60 -19.70 1.70
C LYS A 200 -4.65 -20.80 1.73
N GLU A 201 -5.50 -20.83 2.75
CA GLU A 201 -6.58 -21.83 2.85
C GLU A 201 -7.50 -21.79 1.64
N LYS A 202 -7.89 -20.59 1.18
CA LYS A 202 -8.71 -20.42 -0.03
C LYS A 202 -8.06 -21.03 -1.27
N LYS A 203 -6.75 -20.85 -1.45
CA LYS A 203 -6.00 -21.47 -2.56
C LYS A 203 -6.00 -23.00 -2.45
N ASP A 204 -5.80 -23.54 -1.25
CA ASP A 204 -5.83 -24.98 -1.02
C ASP A 204 -7.21 -25.58 -1.32
N TYR A 205 -8.29 -24.91 -0.90
CA TYR A 205 -9.65 -25.33 -1.24
C TYR A 205 -9.92 -25.29 -2.74
N GLN A 206 -9.44 -24.27 -3.45
CA GLN A 206 -9.56 -24.20 -4.91
C GLN A 206 -8.82 -25.35 -5.61
N ILE A 207 -7.64 -25.72 -5.13
CA ILE A 207 -6.89 -26.87 -5.67
C ILE A 207 -7.67 -28.17 -5.43
N LYS A 208 -8.21 -28.37 -4.21
CA LYS A 208 -9.03 -29.55 -3.88
C LYS A 208 -10.29 -29.61 -4.74
N GLN A 209 -10.97 -28.48 -4.92
CA GLN A 209 -12.17 -28.38 -5.76
C GLN A 209 -11.86 -28.81 -7.20
N LYS A 210 -10.80 -28.28 -7.81
CA LYS A 210 -10.40 -28.66 -9.18
C LYS A 210 -10.10 -30.16 -9.31
N LYS A 211 -9.47 -30.77 -8.30
CA LYS A 211 -9.23 -32.23 -8.30
C LYS A 211 -10.54 -33.02 -8.29
N VAL A 212 -11.49 -32.63 -7.44
CA VAL A 212 -12.81 -33.27 -7.37
C VAL A 212 -13.59 -33.10 -8.67
N GLU A 213 -13.54 -31.90 -9.28
CA GLU A 213 -14.18 -31.63 -10.58
C GLU A 213 -13.59 -32.52 -11.69
N GLU A 214 -12.27 -32.70 -11.71
CA GLU A 214 -11.60 -33.59 -12.66
C GLU A 214 -11.98 -35.06 -12.44
N GLU A 215 -11.99 -35.54 -11.19
CA GLU A 215 -12.45 -36.89 -10.86
C GLU A 215 -13.92 -37.12 -11.26
N LEU A 216 -14.78 -36.12 -11.05
CA LEU A 216 -16.18 -36.17 -11.45
C LEU A 216 -16.32 -36.24 -12.97
N ARG A 217 -15.52 -35.47 -13.71
CA ARG A 217 -15.49 -35.52 -15.18
C ARG A 217 -15.11 -36.91 -15.67
N GLN A 218 -14.02 -37.48 -15.14
CA GLN A 218 -13.55 -38.82 -15.51
C GLN A 218 -14.60 -39.89 -15.22
N LYS A 219 -15.28 -39.82 -14.06
CA LYS A 219 -16.37 -40.75 -13.72
C LYS A 219 -17.57 -40.60 -14.65
N THR A 220 -17.89 -39.37 -15.05
CA THR A 220 -19.00 -39.10 -15.98
C THR A 220 -18.70 -39.67 -17.36
N GLU A 221 -17.49 -39.47 -17.88
CA GLU A 221 -17.04 -40.07 -19.14
C GLU A 221 -17.08 -41.61 -19.10
N LEU A 222 -16.67 -42.19 -17.96
CA LEU A 222 -16.74 -43.64 -17.76
C LEU A 222 -18.19 -44.16 -17.77
N ILE A 223 -19.12 -43.45 -17.13
CA ILE A 223 -20.55 -43.77 -17.17
C ILE A 223 -21.08 -43.71 -18.60
N ASP A 224 -20.75 -42.67 -19.35
CA ASP A 224 -21.18 -42.53 -20.75
C ASP A 224 -20.68 -43.69 -21.62
N ASN A 225 -19.43 -44.11 -21.41
CA ASN A 225 -18.85 -45.28 -22.07
C ASN A 225 -19.62 -46.57 -21.72
N TYR A 226 -19.94 -46.79 -20.44
CA TYR A 226 -20.75 -47.95 -20.03
C TYR A 226 -22.17 -47.91 -20.62
N LEU A 227 -22.81 -46.75 -20.64
CA LEU A 227 -24.14 -46.58 -21.24
C LEU A 227 -24.13 -46.84 -22.75
N LYS A 228 -23.05 -46.47 -23.44
CA LYS A 228 -22.86 -46.82 -24.84
C LYS A 228 -22.72 -48.34 -25.01
N LYS A 229 -21.91 -48.99 -24.17
CA LYS A 229 -21.72 -50.45 -24.25
C LYS A 229 -22.98 -51.24 -23.94
N ILE A 230 -23.78 -50.80 -22.95
CA ILE A 230 -25.09 -51.40 -22.65
C ILE A 230 -26.02 -51.28 -23.85
N ARG A 231 -26.03 -50.14 -24.55
CA ARG A 231 -26.84 -49.96 -25.77
C ARG A 231 -26.41 -50.89 -26.89
N GLU A 232 -25.11 -51.08 -27.10
CA GLU A 232 -24.58 -52.03 -28.09
C GLU A 232 -24.99 -53.47 -27.76
N LEU A 233 -24.75 -53.92 -26.54
CA LEU A 233 -25.14 -55.26 -26.07
C LEU A 233 -26.65 -55.48 -26.14
N GLY A 234 -27.45 -54.44 -25.88
CA GLY A 234 -28.91 -54.49 -26.02
C GLY A 234 -29.35 -54.72 -27.47
N ARG A 235 -28.65 -54.14 -28.45
CA ARG A 235 -28.91 -54.39 -29.88
C ARG A 235 -28.50 -55.80 -30.29
N GLU A 236 -27.32 -56.26 -29.86
CA GLU A 236 -26.83 -57.62 -30.12
C GLU A 236 -27.79 -58.67 -29.56
N LYS A 237 -28.25 -58.48 -28.31
CA LYS A 237 -29.23 -59.38 -27.69
C LYS A 237 -30.55 -59.40 -28.45
N LYS A 238 -31.01 -58.24 -28.94
CA LYS A 238 -32.24 -58.17 -29.74
C LYS A 238 -32.09 -58.96 -31.05
N GLN A 239 -30.98 -58.76 -31.77
CA GLN A 239 -30.70 -59.49 -33.00
C GLN A 239 -30.68 -61.00 -32.75
N LEU A 240 -29.98 -61.44 -31.71
CA LEU A 240 -29.91 -62.86 -31.37
C LEU A 240 -31.29 -63.46 -31.04
N ASN A 241 -32.15 -62.70 -30.36
CA ASN A 241 -33.52 -63.13 -30.07
C ASN A 241 -34.38 -63.23 -31.34
N ASP A 242 -34.22 -62.29 -32.27
CA ASP A 242 -34.90 -62.31 -33.56
C ASP A 242 -34.44 -63.55 -34.38
N ASP A 243 -33.13 -63.82 -34.43
CA ASP A 243 -32.56 -65.00 -35.09
C ASP A 243 -33.05 -66.33 -34.46
N LEU A 244 -33.11 -66.39 -33.12
CA LEU A 244 -33.63 -67.55 -32.39
C LEU A 244 -35.11 -67.80 -32.70
N ARG A 245 -35.90 -66.74 -32.81
CA ARG A 245 -37.32 -66.84 -33.15
C ARG A 245 -37.50 -67.38 -34.57
N ASP A 246 -36.72 -66.89 -35.53
CA ASP A 246 -36.76 -67.40 -36.90
C ASP A 246 -36.38 -68.88 -36.96
N LYS A 247 -35.38 -69.29 -36.18
CA LYS A 247 -35.00 -70.70 -36.07
C LYS A 247 -36.05 -71.56 -35.39
N GLN A 248 -36.75 -71.05 -34.38
CA GLN A 248 -37.86 -71.77 -33.77
C GLN A 248 -39.00 -71.99 -34.77
N ASN A 249 -39.36 -70.95 -35.55
CA ASN A 249 -40.37 -71.09 -36.60
C ASN A 249 -39.97 -72.16 -37.63
N GLU A 250 -38.69 -72.19 -38.04
CA GLU A 250 -38.17 -73.22 -38.98
C GLU A 250 -38.27 -74.65 -38.39
N VAL A 251 -38.06 -74.80 -37.09
CA VAL A 251 -38.26 -76.08 -36.39
C VAL A 251 -39.73 -76.47 -36.38
N ASP A 252 -40.61 -75.54 -36.00
CA ASP A 252 -42.05 -75.79 -35.93
C ASP A 252 -42.63 -76.21 -37.31
N GLU A 253 -42.19 -75.55 -38.40
CA GLU A 253 -42.54 -75.92 -39.78
C GLU A 253 -42.07 -77.35 -40.14
N LYS A 254 -40.85 -77.72 -39.73
CA LYS A 254 -40.32 -79.07 -39.96
C LYS A 254 -41.09 -80.12 -39.16
N ASP A 255 -41.44 -79.83 -37.92
CA ASP A 255 -42.23 -80.71 -37.07
C ASP A 255 -43.65 -80.91 -37.64
N GLU A 256 -44.27 -79.85 -38.15
CA GLU A 256 -45.56 -79.97 -38.85
C GLU A 256 -45.44 -80.88 -40.08
N LYS A 257 -44.39 -80.71 -40.89
CA LYS A 257 -44.12 -81.55 -42.06
C LYS A 257 -43.87 -83.02 -41.67
N ILE A 258 -43.13 -83.27 -40.59
CA ILE A 258 -42.91 -84.61 -40.03
C ILE A 258 -44.25 -85.23 -39.63
N ASN A 259 -45.12 -84.47 -38.95
CA ASN A 259 -46.43 -84.95 -38.55
C ASN A 259 -47.32 -85.31 -39.76
N GLN A 260 -47.32 -84.48 -40.81
CA GLN A 260 -48.03 -84.78 -42.05
C GLN A 260 -47.49 -86.05 -42.74
N LEU A 261 -46.17 -86.21 -42.78
CA LEU A 261 -45.52 -87.42 -43.32
C LEU A 261 -45.86 -88.66 -42.50
N ASN A 262 -45.82 -88.58 -41.17
CA ASN A 262 -46.18 -89.68 -40.27
C ASN A 262 -47.64 -90.13 -40.46
N LEU A 263 -48.57 -89.17 -40.61
CA LEU A 263 -49.97 -89.48 -40.93
C LEU A 263 -50.09 -90.21 -42.26
N ARG A 264 -49.38 -89.74 -43.30
CA ARG A 264 -49.39 -90.38 -44.62
C ARG A 264 -48.78 -91.77 -44.61
N VAL A 265 -47.68 -91.97 -43.88
CA VAL A 265 -47.08 -93.29 -43.64
C VAL A 265 -48.09 -94.22 -42.99
N LYS A 266 -48.77 -93.78 -41.93
CA LYS A 266 -49.78 -94.59 -41.23
C LYS A 266 -50.96 -94.99 -42.14
N VAL A 267 -51.41 -94.09 -43.01
CA VAL A 267 -52.46 -94.40 -44.02
C VAL A 267 -51.96 -95.46 -45.01
N LEU A 268 -50.72 -95.32 -45.50
CA LEU A 268 -50.11 -96.29 -46.40
C LEU A 268 -49.90 -97.65 -45.73
N GLU A 269 -49.41 -97.69 -44.48
CA GLU A 269 -49.27 -98.91 -43.68
C GLU A 269 -50.60 -99.65 -43.53
N THR A 270 -51.68 -98.90 -43.22
CA THR A 270 -53.03 -99.47 -43.11
C THR A 270 -53.49 -100.02 -44.46
N SER A 271 -53.31 -99.26 -45.54
CA SER A 271 -53.70 -99.67 -46.89
C SER A 271 -52.93 -100.92 -47.37
N LEU A 272 -51.64 -101.01 -47.05
CA LEU A 272 -50.80 -102.18 -47.37
C LEU A 272 -51.23 -103.40 -46.56
N LYS A 273 -51.54 -103.22 -45.27
CA LYS A 273 -52.05 -104.29 -44.41
C LYS A 273 -53.40 -104.82 -44.92
N ASP A 274 -54.30 -103.95 -45.34
CA ASP A 274 -55.59 -104.33 -45.92
C ASP A 274 -55.42 -105.08 -47.25
N TYR A 275 -54.44 -104.69 -48.08
CA TYR A 275 -54.19 -105.33 -49.38
C TYR A 275 -53.47 -106.69 -49.27
N PHE A 276 -52.50 -106.83 -48.37
CA PHE A 276 -51.63 -108.02 -48.27
C PHE A 276 -51.99 -108.98 -47.11
N GLY A 277 -52.84 -108.57 -46.17
CA GLY A 277 -53.29 -109.39 -45.04
C GLY A 277 -52.13 -109.90 -44.16
N ASP A 278 -52.18 -111.16 -43.76
CA ASP A 278 -51.21 -111.78 -42.83
C ASP A 278 -49.76 -111.82 -43.38
N LYS A 279 -49.58 -111.77 -44.71
CA LYS A 279 -48.24 -111.74 -45.33
C LYS A 279 -47.47 -110.44 -45.07
N TYR A 280 -48.16 -109.33 -44.80
CA TYR A 280 -47.53 -108.05 -44.47
C TYR A 280 -46.86 -108.07 -43.08
N GLU A 281 -47.54 -108.65 -42.10
CA GLU A 281 -47.04 -108.80 -40.73
C GLU A 281 -45.86 -109.79 -40.65
N GLU A 282 -45.87 -110.85 -41.49
CA GLU A 282 -44.76 -111.80 -41.61
C GLU A 282 -43.50 -111.12 -42.21
N HIS A 283 -43.66 -110.28 -43.24
CA HIS A 283 -42.55 -109.52 -43.81
C HIS A 283 -41.96 -108.48 -42.83
N LEU A 284 -42.79 -107.76 -42.07
CA LEU A 284 -42.32 -106.82 -41.04
C LEU A 284 -41.51 -107.51 -39.94
N ARG A 285 -41.88 -108.73 -39.52
CA ARG A 285 -41.10 -109.52 -38.55
C ARG A 285 -39.74 -109.91 -39.09
N ILE A 286 -39.66 -110.32 -40.36
CA ILE A 286 -38.39 -110.71 -41.01
C ILE A 286 -37.44 -109.50 -41.11
N ASP A 287 -37.94 -108.33 -41.51
CA ASP A 287 -37.12 -107.13 -41.65
C ASP A 287 -36.62 -106.60 -40.30
N LYS A 288 -37.45 -106.66 -39.26
CA LYS A 288 -37.04 -106.30 -37.89
C LYS A 288 -35.93 -107.24 -37.37
N TYR A 289 -36.04 -108.54 -37.65
CA TYR A 289 -34.99 -109.52 -37.30
C TYR A 289 -33.68 -109.28 -38.05
N LYS A 290 -33.74 -108.96 -39.35
CA LYS A 290 -32.54 -108.61 -40.14
C LYS A 290 -31.83 -107.36 -39.60
N LYS A 291 -32.60 -106.33 -39.23
CA LYS A 291 -32.04 -105.10 -38.65
C LYS A 291 -31.38 -105.33 -37.30
N TYR A 292 -31.96 -106.21 -36.47
CA TYR A 292 -31.34 -106.65 -35.22
C TYR A 292 -30.01 -107.38 -35.47
N LEU A 293 -29.98 -108.33 -36.40
CA LEU A 293 -28.78 -109.06 -36.79
C LEU A 293 -27.67 -108.14 -37.33
N GLU A 294 -28.01 -107.10 -38.11
CA GLU A 294 -27.03 -106.12 -38.61
C GLU A 294 -26.42 -105.23 -37.51
N ILE A 295 -27.17 -104.91 -36.46
CA ILE A 295 -26.66 -104.17 -35.29
C ILE A 295 -25.75 -105.08 -34.46
N GLU A 296 -26.11 -106.35 -34.33
CA GLU A 296 -25.37 -107.35 -33.56
C GLU A 296 -24.04 -107.73 -34.24
N LEU A 297 -23.99 -107.75 -35.58
CA LEU A 297 -22.78 -107.96 -36.39
C LEU A 297 -21.82 -106.75 -36.43
N LYS A 298 -22.25 -105.57 -35.97
CA LYS A 298 -21.43 -104.33 -35.93
C LYS A 298 -20.86 -104.04 -34.53
N LYS A 299 -21.15 -104.87 -33.54
CA LYS A 299 -20.48 -104.88 -32.23
C LYS A 299 -19.33 -105.89 -32.24
#